data_AF-A0A8H4AES1-F1
#
_entry.id   AF-A0A8H4AES1-F1
#
_cell.length_a   1.000
_cell.length_b   1.000
_cell.length_c   1.000
_cell.angle_alpha   90.00
_cell.angle_beta   90.00
_cell.angle_gamma   90.00
#
_symmetry.space_group_name_H-M   'P 1'
#
loop_
_entity.id
_entity.type
_entity.pdbx_description
1 polymer ?
#
loop_
_entity_poly.entity_id
_entity_poly.type
_entity_poly.pdbx_seq_one_letter_code
_entity_poly.pdbx_strand_id
1 'polypeptide(L)'
;MSKTNDCYQKLFEELEEDSNDTYMNRILNKIWPDGKALPEKIVYAIATCQTMLNPKNKIITMLDYIVKKLIAINLNKLKYDKPFSISSSEDKASEEDRDKSDNNNSENDNTV
;
A
#
# COMPACT_ATOMS: atom_id res chain seq x y z
N MET A 1 -16.68 -9.90 7.61
CA MET A 1 -15.60 -9.03 8.15
C MET A 1 -14.64 -8.72 7.02
N SER A 2 -14.35 -7.45 6.71
CA SER A 2 -13.32 -7.16 5.69
C SER A 2 -11.93 -7.43 6.28
N LYS A 3 -10.99 -7.86 5.43
CA LYS A 3 -9.58 -8.13 5.79
C LYS A 3 -8.89 -6.95 6.50
N THR A 4 -9.44 -5.74 6.38
CA THR A 4 -8.95 -4.51 7.02
C THR A 4 -9.14 -4.50 8.54
N ASN A 5 -10.22 -5.10 9.05
CA ASN A 5 -10.47 -5.16 10.49
C ASN A 5 -9.41 -6.01 11.21
N ASP A 6 -9.02 -7.12 10.59
CA ASP A 6 -8.01 -8.03 11.11
C ASP A 6 -6.62 -7.38 11.15
N CYS A 7 -6.28 -6.57 10.13
CA CYS A 7 -5.02 -5.82 10.11
C CYS A 7 -4.94 -4.76 11.20
N TYR A 8 -6.05 -4.07 11.49
CA TYR A 8 -6.10 -3.06 12.55
C TYR A 8 -5.88 -3.68 13.93
N GLN A 9 -6.54 -4.82 14.22
CA GLN A 9 -6.36 -5.53 15.47
C GLN A 9 -4.93 -6.06 15.61
N LYS A 10 -4.40 -6.69 14.56
CA LYS A 10 -3.03 -7.21 14.53
C LYS A 10 -1.96 -6.17 14.81
N LEU A 11 -2.21 -4.89 14.53
CA LEU A 11 -1.23 -3.83 14.79
C LEU A 11 -0.81 -3.78 16.27
N PHE A 12 -1.73 -4.07 17.19
CA PHE A 12 -1.54 -4.00 18.64
C PHE A 12 -1.54 -5.36 19.33
N GLU A 13 -1.75 -6.44 18.58
CA GLU A 13 -1.72 -7.80 19.10
C GLU A 13 -0.28 -8.19 19.45
N GLU A 14 -0.11 -8.82 20.62
CA GLU A 14 1.16 -9.37 21.07
C GLU A 14 1.54 -10.56 20.17
N LEU A 15 2.78 -10.55 19.68
CA LEU A 15 3.30 -11.60 18.81
C LEU A 15 3.79 -12.83 19.60
N GLU A 16 4.20 -12.59 20.84
CA GLU A 16 4.57 -13.60 21.83
C GLU A 16 3.86 -13.26 23.15
N GLU A 17 3.38 -14.28 23.86
CA GLU A 17 2.66 -14.13 25.14
C GLU A 17 3.55 -13.41 26.17
N ASP A 18 2.94 -12.46 26.90
CA ASP A 18 3.62 -11.61 27.90
C ASP A 18 4.76 -10.74 27.33
N SER A 19 4.75 -10.47 26.01
CA SER A 19 5.74 -9.62 25.35
C SER A 19 5.15 -8.29 24.92
N ASN A 20 6.00 -7.25 24.91
CA ASN A 20 5.67 -5.99 24.25
C ASN A 20 5.92 -6.05 22.73
N ASP A 21 6.21 -7.21 22.14
CA ASP A 21 6.50 -7.29 20.71
C ASP A 21 5.19 -7.28 19.92
N THR A 22 4.90 -6.14 19.29
CA THR A 22 3.72 -5.93 18.44
C THR A 22 4.19 -5.46 17.06
N TYR A 23 3.32 -5.57 16.05
CA TYR A 23 3.62 -4.98 14.75
C TYR A 23 3.88 -3.46 14.83
N MET A 24 3.17 -2.74 15.71
CA MET A 24 3.42 -1.31 15.94
C MET A 24 4.85 -1.08 16.45
N ASN A 25 5.30 -1.84 17.45
CA ASN A 25 6.66 -1.72 17.99
C ASN A 25 7.73 -2.10 16.96
N ARG A 26 7.49 -3.12 16.12
CA ARG A 26 8.37 -3.44 14.99
C ARG A 26 8.44 -2.32 13.94
N ILE A 27 7.32 -1.65 13.66
CA ILE A 27 7.29 -0.48 12.76
C ILE A 27 8.11 0.66 13.38
N LEU A 28 7.89 0.98 14.65
CA LEU A 28 8.65 2.03 15.35
C LEU A 28 10.15 1.73 15.35
N ASN A 29 10.55 0.49 15.65
CA ASN A 29 11.95 0.06 15.61
C ASN A 29 12.56 0.11 14.20
N LYS A 30 11.76 -0.08 13.14
CA LYS A 30 12.26 0.12 11.77
C LYS A 30 12.47 1.59 11.42
N ILE A 31 11.63 2.49 11.92
CA ILE A 31 11.76 3.94 11.67
C ILE A 31 12.87 4.53 12.53
N TRP A 32 12.97 4.09 13.79
CA TRP A 32 13.95 4.55 14.77
C TRP A 32 14.63 3.35 15.46
N PRO A 33 15.60 2.70 14.79
CA PRO A 33 16.26 1.50 15.32
C PRO A 33 17.09 1.75 16.57
N ASP A 34 17.49 3.00 16.83
CA ASP A 34 18.19 3.41 18.04
C ASP A 34 17.25 3.85 19.18
N GLY A 35 15.93 3.85 18.95
CA GLY A 35 14.91 4.22 19.92
C GLY A 35 14.89 5.71 20.27
N LYS A 36 15.60 6.59 19.55
CA LYS A 36 15.79 8.00 19.93
C LYS A 36 14.74 8.95 19.35
N ALA A 37 13.55 8.46 19.05
CA ALA A 37 12.47 9.29 18.54
C ALA A 37 11.96 10.26 19.64
N LEU A 38 11.70 11.51 19.26
CA LEU A 38 10.97 12.43 20.15
C LEU A 38 9.56 11.89 20.40
N PRO A 39 9.01 12.02 21.62
CA PRO A 39 7.68 11.51 21.96
C PRO A 39 6.59 11.95 20.97
N GLU A 40 6.63 13.20 20.50
CA GLU A 40 5.69 13.77 19.53
C GLU A 40 5.69 13.02 18.20
N LYS A 41 6.86 12.53 17.76
CA LYS A 41 7.00 11.74 16.53
C LYS A 41 6.42 10.34 16.70
N ILE A 42 6.62 9.74 17.87
CA ILE A 42 6.06 8.43 18.21
C ILE A 42 4.53 8.50 18.22
N VAL A 43 3.92 9.45 18.93
CA VAL A 43 2.45 9.58 18.98
C VAL A 43 1.88 9.90 17.59
N TYR A 44 2.57 10.70 16.77
CA TYR A 44 2.14 10.96 15.40
C TYR A 44 2.16 9.71 14.52
N ALA A 45 3.22 8.89 14.62
CA ALA A 45 3.30 7.63 13.87
C ALA A 45 2.18 6.66 14.27
N ILE A 46 1.94 6.48 15.58
CA ILE A 46 0.86 5.63 16.10
C ILE A 46 -0.50 6.15 15.61
N ALA A 47 -0.77 7.45 15.76
CA ALA A 47 -2.01 8.06 15.31
C ALA A 47 -2.24 7.87 13.80
N THR A 48 -1.18 7.95 13.00
CA THR A 48 -1.25 7.72 11.55
C THR A 48 -1.63 6.28 11.23
N CYS A 49 -0.95 5.29 11.84
CA CYS A 49 -1.26 3.88 11.67
C CYS A 49 -2.69 3.54 12.11
N GLN A 50 -3.12 4.06 13.27
CA GLN A 50 -4.49 3.91 13.75
C GLN A 50 -5.50 4.50 12.76
N THR A 51 -5.26 5.74 12.32
CA THR A 51 -6.18 6.48 11.46
C THR A 51 -6.36 5.83 10.09
N MET A 52 -5.28 5.32 9.50
CA MET A 52 -5.27 4.68 8.18
C MET A 52 -5.87 3.26 8.20
N LEU A 53 -5.67 2.51 9.27
CA LEU A 53 -6.11 1.11 9.35
C LEU A 53 -7.47 0.96 10.05
N ASN A 54 -7.96 1.97 10.76
CA ASN A 54 -9.21 1.88 11.50
C ASN A 54 -10.41 1.70 10.54
N PRO A 55 -11.09 0.54 10.56
CA PRO A 55 -12.22 0.28 9.66
C PRO A 55 -13.45 1.16 9.94
N LYS A 56 -13.49 1.85 11.10
CA LYS A 56 -14.54 2.82 11.43
C LYS A 56 -14.30 4.19 10.78
N ASN A 57 -13.07 4.48 10.34
CA ASN A 57 -12.76 5.73 9.66
C ASN A 57 -13.18 5.65 8.18
N LYS A 58 -14.46 5.92 7.91
CA LYS A 58 -15.03 5.86 6.56
C LYS A 58 -14.57 6.99 5.62
N ILE A 59 -13.90 8.01 6.15
CA ILE A 59 -13.41 9.15 5.36
C ILE A 59 -12.17 8.73 4.56
N ILE A 60 -11.29 7.94 5.17
CA ILE A 60 -10.10 7.42 4.52
C ILE A 60 -10.45 6.10 3.84
N THR A 61 -10.69 6.16 2.55
CA THR A 61 -11.04 4.98 1.75
C THR A 61 -9.82 4.51 0.97
N MET A 62 -9.36 3.29 1.23
CA MET A 62 -8.36 2.63 0.39
C MET A 62 -9.07 1.89 -0.75
N LEU A 63 -8.78 2.27 -2.00
CA LEU A 63 -9.32 1.56 -3.16
C LEU A 63 -8.69 0.16 -3.24
N ASP A 64 -9.55 -0.87 -3.28
CA ASP A 64 -9.13 -2.28 -3.35
C ASP A 64 -8.09 -2.55 -4.44
N TYR A 65 -8.24 -1.92 -5.61
CA TYR A 65 -7.31 -2.05 -6.73
C TYR A 65 -5.91 -1.53 -6.39
N ILE A 66 -5.81 -0.37 -5.72
CA ILE A 66 -4.53 0.22 -5.29
C ILE A 66 -3.86 -0.69 -4.26
N VAL A 67 -4.62 -1.18 -3.28
CA VAL A 67 -4.10 -2.08 -2.24
C VAL A 67 -3.59 -3.38 -2.86
N LYS A 68 -4.36 -4.01 -3.77
CA LYS A 68 -3.93 -5.22 -4.47
C LYS A 68 -2.65 -5.00 -5.28
N LYS A 69 -2.55 -3.86 -6.00
CA LYS A 69 -1.35 -3.48 -6.75
C LYS A 69 -0.13 -3.36 -5.83
N LEU A 70 -0.26 -2.64 -4.72
CA LEU A 70 0.82 -2.47 -3.75
C LEU A 70 1.23 -3.79 -3.08
N ILE A 71 0.28 -4.66 -2.75
CA ILE A 71 0.57 -6.01 -2.23
C ILE A 71 1.41 -6.79 -3.24
N ALA A 72 1.01 -6.80 -4.53
CA ALA A 72 1.76 -7.54 -5.56
C ALA A 72 3.17 -6.99 -5.75
N ILE A 73 3.34 -5.66 -5.73
CA ILE A 73 4.66 -5.01 -5.81
C ILE A 73 5.51 -5.40 -4.60
N ASN A 74 4.96 -5.28 -3.40
CA ASN A 74 5.70 -5.55 -2.16
C ASN A 74 6.02 -7.04 -1.99
N LEU A 75 5.16 -7.94 -2.46
CA LEU A 75 5.43 -9.39 -2.47
C LEU A 75 6.61 -9.72 -3.40
N ASN A 76 6.66 -9.10 -4.58
CA ASN A 76 7.83 -9.23 -5.46
C ASN A 76 9.09 -8.65 -4.82
N LYS A 77 9.01 -7.45 -4.21
CA LYS A 77 10.16 -6.85 -3.50
C LYS A 77 10.68 -7.79 -2.41
N LEU A 78 9.79 -8.39 -1.62
CA LEU A 78 10.14 -9.36 -0.58
C LEU A 78 10.82 -10.61 -1.15
N LYS A 79 10.29 -11.18 -2.24
CA LYS A 79 10.87 -12.38 -2.89
C LYS A 79 12.30 -12.17 -3.39
N TYR A 80 12.62 -10.95 -3.81
CA TYR A 80 13.92 -10.60 -4.41
C TYR A 80 14.80 -9.73 -3.50
N ASP A 81 14.47 -9.64 -2.21
CA ASP A 81 15.18 -8.82 -1.19
C ASP A 81 15.47 -7.38 -1.64
N LYS A 82 14.49 -6.76 -2.33
CA LYS A 82 14.59 -5.38 -2.82
C LYS A 82 14.09 -4.39 -1.77
N PRO A 83 14.69 -3.18 -1.68
CA PRO A 83 14.25 -2.16 -0.74
C PRO A 83 12.82 -1.69 -1.04
N PHE A 84 12.07 -1.42 0.02
CA PHE A 84 10.73 -0.83 -0.06
C PHE A 84 10.84 0.68 -0.28
N SER A 85 10.95 1.10 -1.53
CA SER A 85 10.90 2.53 -1.89
C SER A 85 9.47 2.97 -2.21
N ILE A 86 9.13 4.19 -1.79
CA ILE A 86 7.99 4.97 -2.32
C ILE A 86 8.42 5.43 -3.72
N SER A 87 8.16 4.63 -4.75
CA SER A 87 8.44 5.06 -6.11
C SER A 87 7.20 5.76 -6.67
N SER A 88 7.31 7.04 -7.02
CA SER A 88 6.26 7.82 -7.71
C SER A 88 5.84 7.25 -9.07
N SER A 89 6.52 6.21 -9.56
CA SER A 89 6.12 5.44 -10.74
C SER A 89 4.95 4.48 -10.47
N GLU A 90 4.51 4.30 -9.22
CA GLU A 90 3.33 3.50 -8.87
C GLU A 90 2.02 4.11 -9.40
N ASP A 91 2.04 5.40 -9.80
CA ASP A 91 0.93 6.13 -10.44
C ASP A 91 0.77 5.85 -11.95
N LYS A 92 1.69 5.10 -12.58
CA LYS A 92 1.46 4.64 -13.94
C LYS A 92 0.47 3.47 -13.88
N ALA A 93 -0.81 3.82 -13.91
CA ALA A 93 -1.83 2.95 -14.49
C ALA A 93 -1.37 2.67 -15.93
N SER A 94 -1.16 1.40 -16.24
CA SER A 94 -0.86 0.92 -17.57
C SER A 94 -1.95 1.39 -18.53
N GLU A 95 -1.64 2.38 -19.37
CA GLU A 95 -2.35 2.66 -20.62
C GLU A 95 -1.90 1.72 -21.77
N GLU A 96 -1.12 0.70 -21.46
CA GLU A 96 -0.70 -0.32 -22.42
C GLU A 96 -1.58 -1.57 -22.28
N ASP A 97 -2.85 -1.46 -22.67
CA ASP A 97 -3.67 -2.62 -23.04
C ASP A 97 -4.87 -2.21 -23.91
N ARG A 98 -4.64 -1.28 -24.86
CA ARG A 98 -5.50 -1.19 -26.04
C ARG A 98 -4.87 -2.04 -27.13
N ASP A 99 -5.24 -3.30 -27.04
CA ASP A 99 -4.99 -4.32 -28.03
C ASP A 99 -5.35 -3.82 -29.44
N LYS A 100 -4.48 -4.19 -30.38
CA LYS A 100 -4.66 -4.02 -31.81
C LYS A 100 -5.94 -4.73 -32.25
N SER A 101 -6.84 -4.01 -32.89
CA SER A 101 -7.68 -4.61 -33.93
C SER A 101 -7.46 -3.84 -35.22
N ASP A 102 -6.67 -4.44 -36.09
CA ASP A 102 -6.54 -4.11 -37.50
C ASP A 102 -7.92 -4.04 -38.17
N ASN A 103 -8.18 -2.99 -38.97
CA ASN A 103 -8.56 -3.22 -40.36
C ASN A 103 -8.46 -1.93 -41.19
N ASN A 104 -7.55 -1.97 -42.15
CA ASN A 104 -7.54 -1.08 -43.29
C ASN A 104 -8.84 -1.26 -44.09
N ASN A 105 -9.49 -0.17 -44.49
CA ASN A 105 -9.94 -0.10 -45.88
C ASN A 105 -9.87 1.34 -46.38
N SER A 106 -9.00 1.53 -47.36
CA SER A 106 -8.94 2.66 -48.25
C SER A 106 -10.19 2.70 -49.13
N GLU A 107 -10.81 3.86 -49.30
CA GLU A 107 -11.42 4.23 -50.57
C GLU A 107 -11.45 5.75 -50.67
N ASN A 108 -10.58 6.26 -51.54
CA ASN A 108 -10.72 7.57 -52.15
C ASN A 108 -12.02 7.56 -52.97
N ASP A 109 -12.82 8.62 -52.87
CA ASP A 109 -13.50 9.10 -54.07
C ASP A 109 -13.65 10.62 -54.03
N ASN A 110 -13.14 11.24 -55.10
CA ASN A 110 -13.28 12.66 -55.38
C ASN A 110 -14.69 12.96 -55.94
N THR A 111 -14.97 14.25 -56.03
CA THR A 111 -15.83 14.96 -57.01
C THR A 111 -17.19 15.45 -56.50
N VAL A 112 -17.31 16.77 -56.34
CA VAL A 112 -18.29 17.63 -57.04
C VAL A 112 -17.60 18.94 -57.40
#